data_AF-A0A7G6YTH7-F1
#
_entry.id   AF-A0A7G6YTH7-F1
#
_cell.length_a   1.000
_cell.length_b   1.000
_cell.length_c   1.000
_cell.angle_alpha   90.00
_cell.angle_beta   90.00
_cell.angle_gamma   90.00
#
_symmetry.space_group_name_H-M   'P 1'
#
loop_
_entity.id
_entity.type
_entity.pdbx_description
1 polymer ?
#
loop_
_entity_poly.entity_id
_entity_poly.type
_entity_poly.pdbx_seq_one_letter_code
_entity_poly.pdbx_strand_id
1 'polypeptide(L)'
;MLILRRKAGRQWARIQWKGQAKPWIYAALPILVIAYGIVASTLVELFHLPNWMETTFRDLVKQPLLALFLFCVSAPLLEELIFRGVMLTGLLRNYRPWVAISQSALLFGLMHMNPAQIVGTGLIGLLFGWLYYRTRSLSLCIVAHMFNNLLAFLAMTDTDLSKKETMREIFGADLLFGLALLISVLLVVLIVWQIHKRTRTYEGLSVPAAV
;
A
#
# COMPACT_ATOMS: atom_id res chain seq x y z
N MET A 1 -23.58 28.89 6.15
CA MET A 1 -23.10 27.51 6.42
C MET A 1 -24.19 26.42 6.40
N LEU A 2 -25.46 26.69 6.02
CA LEU A 2 -26.57 25.72 6.13
C LEU A 2 -27.07 25.10 4.80
N ILE A 3 -26.61 25.58 3.64
CA ILE A 3 -27.15 25.17 2.32
C ILE A 3 -26.37 24.02 1.67
N LEU A 4 -25.10 23.81 2.02
CA LEU A 4 -24.31 22.67 1.53
C LEU A 4 -24.66 21.32 2.20
N ARG A 5 -25.52 21.34 3.23
CA ARG A 5 -25.85 20.18 4.06
C ARG A 5 -27.00 19.33 3.51
N ARG A 6 -27.67 19.75 2.42
CA ARG A 6 -28.91 19.11 1.92
C ARG A 6 -28.71 18.18 0.72
N LYS A 7 -27.61 18.26 -0.03
CA LYS A 7 -27.29 17.30 -1.13
C LYS A 7 -26.23 16.26 -0.77
N ALA A 8 -25.36 16.55 0.21
CA ALA A 8 -24.50 15.53 0.81
C ALA A 8 -25.30 14.85 1.93
N GLY A 9 -25.97 13.75 1.60
CA GLY A 9 -26.62 12.88 2.59
C GLY A 9 -25.71 12.68 3.80
N ARG A 10 -26.29 12.75 4.98
CA ARG A 10 -25.64 12.80 6.31
C ARG A 10 -24.98 11.47 6.68
N GLN A 11 -24.09 10.97 5.83
CA GLN A 11 -23.54 9.62 5.88
C GLN A 11 -22.06 9.66 5.53
N TRP A 12 -21.27 10.37 6.34
CA TRP A 12 -19.83 10.13 6.35
C TRP A 12 -19.64 8.65 6.66
N ALA A 13 -18.94 7.93 5.78
CA ALA A 13 -18.65 6.54 6.03
C ALA A 13 -17.85 6.46 7.33
N ARG A 14 -18.36 5.71 8.32
CA ARG A 14 -17.62 5.49 9.57
C ARG A 14 -16.31 4.81 9.23
N ILE A 15 -15.19 5.41 9.63
CA ILE A 15 -13.86 4.83 9.50
C ILE A 15 -13.84 3.48 10.21
N GLN A 16 -13.60 2.42 9.44
CA GLN A 16 -13.55 1.05 9.94
C GLN A 16 -12.12 0.69 10.35
N TRP A 17 -11.80 0.92 11.63
CA TRP A 17 -10.47 0.65 12.18
C TRP A 17 -10.12 -0.84 12.15
N LYS A 18 -10.97 -1.67 12.78
CA LYS A 18 -10.86 -3.12 12.80
C LYS A 18 -11.99 -3.71 11.97
N GLY A 19 -11.62 -4.40 10.88
CA GLY A 19 -12.57 -5.13 10.04
C GLY A 19 -12.55 -6.63 10.33
N GLN A 20 -12.81 -7.44 9.31
CA GLN A 20 -12.77 -8.91 9.38
C GLN A 20 -11.36 -9.51 9.27
N ALA A 21 -10.31 -8.70 9.43
CA ALA A 21 -8.93 -9.17 9.36
C ALA A 21 -8.64 -10.11 10.54
N LYS A 22 -8.52 -11.41 10.25
CA LYS A 22 -8.15 -12.42 11.25
C LYS A 22 -6.65 -12.31 11.61
N PRO A 23 -6.21 -12.75 12.81
CA PRO A 23 -4.81 -12.64 13.23
C PRO A 23 -3.80 -13.23 12.24
N TRP A 24 -4.13 -14.33 11.57
CA TRP A 24 -3.24 -14.94 10.58
C TRP A 24 -2.94 -14.02 9.38
N ILE A 25 -3.85 -13.10 9.03
CA ILE A 25 -3.63 -12.13 7.94
C ILE A 25 -2.54 -11.14 8.34
N TYR A 26 -2.54 -10.70 9.60
CA TYR A 26 -1.46 -9.85 10.15
C TYR A 26 -0.14 -10.63 10.21
N ALA A 27 -0.16 -11.92 10.54
CA ALA A 27 1.05 -12.75 10.55
C ALA A 27 1.62 -12.97 9.13
N ALA A 28 0.76 -13.08 8.11
CA ALA A 28 1.17 -13.26 6.71
C ALA A 28 1.60 -11.94 6.02
N LEU A 29 1.28 -10.80 6.62
CA LEU A 29 1.45 -9.48 6.01
C LEU A 29 2.92 -9.11 5.73
N PRO A 30 3.90 -9.38 6.61
CA PRO A 30 5.31 -9.13 6.28
C PRO A 30 5.77 -9.88 5.03
N ILE A 31 5.41 -11.17 4.92
CA ILE A 31 5.74 -12.02 3.77
C ILE A 31 5.07 -11.47 2.51
N LEU A 32 3.78 -11.11 2.60
CA LEU A 32 3.03 -10.55 1.48
C LEU A 32 3.64 -9.23 0.99
N VAL A 33 4.00 -8.32 1.89
CA VAL A 33 4.57 -7.01 1.53
C VAL A 33 5.96 -7.17 0.90
N ILE A 34 6.83 -8.03 1.44
CA ILE A 34 8.16 -8.29 0.85
C ILE A 34 8.02 -8.93 -0.54
N ALA A 35 7.23 -9.99 -0.65
CA ALA A 35 7.02 -10.69 -1.91
C ALA A 35 6.40 -9.76 -2.97
N TYR A 36 5.41 -8.95 -2.57
CA TYR A 36 4.83 -7.95 -3.45
C TYR A 36 5.85 -6.87 -3.85
N GLY A 37 6.69 -6.43 -2.91
CA GLY A 37 7.76 -5.45 -3.16
C GLY A 37 8.77 -5.92 -4.21
N ILE A 38 9.20 -7.18 -4.17
CA ILE A 38 10.10 -7.78 -5.18
C ILE A 38 9.43 -7.81 -6.57
N VAL A 39 8.15 -8.19 -6.63
CA VAL A 39 7.40 -8.21 -7.89
C VAL A 39 7.21 -6.80 -8.43
N ALA A 40 6.80 -5.85 -7.57
CA ALA A 40 6.52 -4.47 -7.97
C ALA A 40 7.78 -3.72 -8.40
N SER A 41 8.90 -3.86 -7.68
CA SER A 41 10.18 -3.25 -8.06
C SER A 41 10.67 -3.71 -9.42
N THR A 42 10.54 -5.00 -9.75
CA THR A 42 10.86 -5.52 -11.09
C THR A 42 10.04 -4.85 -12.19
N LEU A 43 8.77 -4.53 -11.92
CA LEU A 43 7.91 -3.80 -12.85
C LEU A 43 8.30 -2.33 -12.96
N VAL A 44 8.70 -1.70 -11.85
CA VAL A 44 9.14 -0.29 -11.82
C VAL A 44 10.45 -0.12 -12.60
N GLU A 45 11.40 -1.04 -12.42
CA GLU A 45 12.69 -1.07 -13.14
C GLU A 45 12.50 -1.04 -14.67
N LEU A 46 11.43 -1.64 -15.19
CA LEU A 46 11.13 -1.62 -16.63
C LEU A 46 10.97 -0.19 -17.19
N PHE A 47 10.47 0.74 -16.40
CA PHE A 47 10.15 2.10 -16.85
C PHE A 47 11.32 3.09 -16.75
N HIS A 48 12.41 2.76 -16.05
CA HIS A 48 13.60 3.61 -15.89
C HIS A 48 13.26 5.07 -15.54
N LEU A 49 12.34 5.28 -14.58
CA LEU A 49 11.80 6.59 -14.26
C LEU A 49 12.77 7.39 -13.37
N PRO A 50 12.90 8.71 -13.60
CA PRO A 50 13.80 9.55 -12.81
C PRO A 50 13.31 9.70 -11.37
N ASN A 51 14.26 9.75 -10.43
CA ASN A 51 13.99 10.01 -9.02
C ASN A 51 14.28 11.48 -8.69
N TRP A 52 13.25 12.31 -8.69
CA TRP A 52 13.41 13.75 -8.43
C TRP A 52 13.63 14.10 -6.95
N MET A 53 13.34 13.16 -6.04
CA MET A 53 13.41 13.39 -4.60
C MET A 53 14.59 12.69 -3.93
N GLU A 54 15.56 12.19 -4.71
CA GLU A 54 16.68 11.42 -4.18
C GLU A 54 17.48 12.18 -3.10
N THR A 55 17.78 13.45 -3.33
CA THR A 55 18.50 14.30 -2.37
C THR A 55 17.70 14.49 -1.09
N THR A 56 16.39 14.73 -1.20
CA THR A 56 15.47 14.85 -0.04
C THR A 56 15.47 13.59 0.81
N PHE A 57 15.42 12.42 0.18
CA PHE A 57 15.49 11.14 0.88
C PHE A 57 16.84 10.92 1.58
N ARG A 58 17.95 11.26 0.91
CA ARG A 58 19.31 11.19 1.49
C ARG A 58 19.47 12.13 2.68
N ASP A 59 18.87 13.31 2.65
CA ASP A 59 18.92 14.25 3.78
C ASP A 59 18.04 13.80 4.94
N LEU A 60 16.87 13.23 4.64
CA LEU A 60 15.96 12.71 5.65
C LEU A 60 16.63 11.58 6.47
N VAL A 61 17.31 10.64 5.82
CA VAL A 61 17.96 9.51 6.54
C VAL A 61 19.12 9.93 7.44
N LYS A 62 19.70 11.12 7.26
CA LYS A 62 20.69 11.69 8.20
C LYS A 62 20.08 12.01 9.57
N GLN A 63 18.75 12.09 9.67
CA GLN A 63 17.99 12.31 10.90
C GLN A 63 17.12 11.08 11.21
N PRO A 64 17.70 9.94 11.62
CA PRO A 64 17.03 8.65 11.60
C PRO A 64 15.77 8.57 12.47
N LEU A 65 15.76 9.25 13.62
CA LEU A 65 14.57 9.29 14.49
C LEU A 65 13.42 10.09 13.87
N LEU A 66 13.74 11.23 13.25
CA LEU A 66 12.75 12.06 12.57
C LEU A 66 12.21 11.35 11.33
N ALA A 67 13.10 10.74 10.54
CA ALA A 67 12.76 9.92 9.39
C ALA A 67 11.84 8.77 9.78
N LEU A 68 12.21 7.98 10.79
CA LEU A 68 11.40 6.86 11.25
C LEU A 68 10.00 7.29 11.69
N PHE A 69 9.89 8.41 12.43
CA PHE A 69 8.58 8.90 12.86
C PHE A 69 7.73 9.48 11.71
N LEU A 70 8.30 10.35 10.87
CA LEU A 70 7.53 11.00 9.81
C LEU A 70 7.24 10.04 8.66
N PHE A 71 8.25 9.34 8.15
CA PHE A 71 8.17 8.50 6.97
C PHE A 71 7.59 7.11 7.27
N CYS A 72 7.95 6.47 8.39
CA CYS A 72 7.48 5.11 8.68
C CYS A 72 6.20 5.06 9.53
N VAL A 73 5.80 6.15 10.19
CA VAL A 73 4.62 6.16 11.07
C VAL A 73 3.58 7.18 10.61
N SER A 74 3.94 8.46 10.58
CA SER A 74 2.97 9.54 10.39
C SER A 74 2.41 9.58 8.96
N ALA A 75 3.27 9.49 7.94
CA ALA A 75 2.85 9.45 6.54
C ALA A 75 1.93 8.24 6.26
N PRO A 76 2.32 6.98 6.52
CA PRO A 76 1.44 5.82 6.34
C PRO A 76 0.09 5.95 7.06
N LEU A 77 0.07 6.45 8.30
CA LEU A 77 -1.15 6.62 9.06
C LEU A 77 -2.11 7.60 8.36
N LEU A 78 -1.61 8.78 8.01
CA LEU A 78 -2.41 9.84 7.37
C LEU A 78 -2.86 9.43 5.96
N GLU A 79 -1.95 8.85 5.20
CA GLU A 79 -2.22 8.40 3.84
C GLU A 79 -3.29 7.31 3.81
N GLU A 80 -3.20 6.28 4.66
CA GLU A 80 -4.24 5.25 4.70
C GLU A 80 -5.59 5.81 5.19
N LEU A 81 -5.60 6.74 6.15
CA LEU A 81 -6.82 7.42 6.59
C LEU A 81 -7.51 8.15 5.43
N ILE A 82 -6.74 8.89 4.61
CA ILE A 82 -7.25 9.64 3.47
C ILE A 82 -7.68 8.69 2.35
N PHE A 83 -6.78 7.82 1.90
CA PHE A 83 -7.00 7.04 0.68
C PHE A 83 -7.93 5.85 0.91
N ARG A 84 -7.82 5.13 2.04
CA ARG A 84 -8.65 3.93 2.30
C ARG A 84 -9.86 4.30 3.14
N GLY A 85 -9.64 5.07 4.19
CA GLY A 85 -10.70 5.49 5.10
C GLY A 85 -11.75 6.39 4.44
N VAL A 86 -11.32 7.37 3.64
CA VAL A 86 -12.23 8.36 3.02
C VAL A 86 -12.43 8.09 1.52
N MET A 87 -11.37 8.16 0.73
CA MET A 87 -11.47 8.16 -0.74
C MET A 87 -12.02 6.86 -1.30
N LEU A 88 -11.36 5.72 -1.05
CA LEU A 88 -11.79 4.41 -1.53
C LEU A 88 -13.19 4.05 -1.02
N THR A 89 -13.45 4.33 0.25
CA THR A 89 -14.78 4.09 0.84
C THR A 89 -15.88 4.91 0.17
N GLY A 90 -15.59 6.16 -0.22
CA GLY A 90 -16.49 6.99 -1.03
C GLY A 90 -16.67 6.47 -2.45
N LEU A 91 -15.58 6.06 -3.12
CA LEU A 91 -15.62 5.50 -4.48
C LEU A 91 -16.41 4.20 -4.54
N LEU A 92 -16.27 3.31 -3.55
CA LEU A 92 -17.00 2.04 -3.45
C LEU A 92 -18.52 2.18 -3.33
N ARG A 93 -19.05 3.38 -3.06
CA ARG A 93 -20.50 3.64 -3.04
C ARG A 93 -21.08 3.84 -4.44
N ASN A 94 -20.26 4.29 -5.40
CA ASN A 94 -20.72 4.73 -6.71
C ASN A 94 -20.10 3.93 -7.86
N TYR A 95 -19.00 3.22 -7.62
CA TYR A 95 -18.25 2.50 -8.63
C TYR A 95 -18.08 1.02 -8.27
N ARG A 96 -17.89 0.20 -9.31
CA ARG A 96 -17.53 -1.21 -9.15
C ARG A 96 -16.21 -1.31 -8.38
N PRO A 97 -16.00 -2.37 -7.56
CA PRO A 97 -14.83 -2.49 -6.70
C PRO A 97 -13.49 -2.28 -7.39
N TRP A 98 -13.28 -2.91 -8.55
CA TRP A 98 -12.01 -2.81 -9.28
C TRP A 98 -11.77 -1.39 -9.82
N VAL A 99 -12.82 -0.66 -10.21
CA VAL A 99 -12.72 0.75 -10.65
C VAL A 99 -12.34 1.63 -9.47
N ALA A 100 -13.03 1.48 -8.34
CA ALA A 100 -12.78 2.24 -7.13
C ALA A 100 -11.35 2.03 -6.60
N ILE A 101 -10.89 0.77 -6.56
CA ILE A 101 -9.52 0.41 -6.14
C ILE A 101 -8.51 1.02 -7.11
N SER A 102 -8.72 0.89 -8.43
CA SER A 102 -7.77 1.41 -9.43
C SER A 102 -7.66 2.93 -9.38
N GLN A 103 -8.79 3.65 -9.25
CA GLN A 103 -8.79 5.10 -9.12
C GLN A 103 -8.11 5.56 -7.83
N SER A 104 -8.39 4.91 -6.70
CA SER A 104 -7.74 5.22 -5.43
C SER A 104 -6.23 4.96 -5.49
N ALA A 105 -5.80 3.85 -6.10
CA ALA A 105 -4.39 3.52 -6.26
C ALA A 105 -3.66 4.48 -7.20
N LEU A 106 -4.29 4.88 -8.31
CA LEU A 106 -3.73 5.88 -9.22
C LEU A 106 -3.52 7.22 -8.52
N LEU A 107 -4.53 7.72 -7.81
CA LEU A 107 -4.42 8.98 -7.07
C LEU A 107 -3.39 8.90 -5.94
N PHE A 108 -3.29 7.75 -5.28
CA PHE A 108 -2.26 7.48 -4.28
C PHE A 108 -0.86 7.54 -4.89
N GLY A 109 -0.66 6.93 -6.06
CA GLY A 109 0.59 7.02 -6.82
C GLY A 109 0.95 8.46 -7.19
N LEU A 110 0.02 9.17 -7.82
CA LEU A 110 0.24 10.55 -8.30
C LEU A 110 0.54 11.55 -7.17
N MET A 111 -0.01 11.33 -5.96
CA MET A 111 0.23 12.21 -4.80
C MET A 111 1.70 12.27 -4.39
N HIS A 112 2.50 11.26 -4.73
CA HIS A 112 3.92 11.22 -4.38
C HIS A 112 4.77 12.20 -5.20
N MET A 113 4.26 12.74 -6.33
CA MET A 113 4.93 13.77 -7.13
C MET A 113 6.40 13.46 -7.52
N ASN A 114 6.77 12.18 -7.54
CA ASN A 114 8.09 11.69 -7.92
C ASN A 114 7.95 10.52 -8.90
N PRO A 115 8.40 10.63 -10.16
CA PRO A 115 8.17 9.63 -11.20
C PRO A 115 8.59 8.21 -10.79
N ALA A 116 9.77 8.06 -10.18
CA ALA A 116 10.25 6.77 -9.67
C ALA A 116 9.30 6.12 -8.63
N GLN A 117 8.54 6.93 -7.88
CA GLN A 117 7.59 6.43 -6.89
C GLN A 117 6.21 6.18 -7.45
N ILE A 118 5.72 6.98 -8.40
CA ILE A 118 4.32 6.93 -8.88
C ILE A 118 3.90 5.50 -9.25
N VAL A 119 4.75 4.76 -9.97
CA VAL A 119 4.44 3.38 -10.38
C VAL A 119 4.46 2.44 -9.18
N GLY A 120 5.52 2.46 -8.36
CA GLY A 120 5.66 1.58 -7.21
C GLY A 120 4.57 1.81 -6.15
N THR A 121 4.28 3.07 -5.83
CA THR A 121 3.25 3.45 -4.86
C THR A 121 1.85 3.22 -5.43
N GLY A 122 1.65 3.40 -6.74
CA GLY A 122 0.42 2.96 -7.42
C GLY A 122 0.18 1.46 -7.31
N LEU A 123 1.21 0.64 -7.56
CA LEU A 123 1.14 -0.83 -7.45
C LEU A 123 0.81 -1.27 -6.03
N ILE A 124 1.61 -0.89 -5.01
CA ILE A 124 1.30 -1.23 -3.61
C ILE A 124 -0.07 -0.65 -3.20
N GLY A 125 -0.46 0.47 -3.82
CA GLY A 125 -1.75 1.09 -3.63
C GLY A 125 -2.93 0.20 -4.05
N LEU A 126 -2.77 -0.56 -5.14
CA LEU A 126 -3.74 -1.59 -5.57
C LEU A 126 -3.84 -2.70 -4.53
N LEU A 127 -2.70 -3.19 -4.00
CA LEU A 127 -2.69 -4.22 -2.96
C LEU A 127 -3.42 -3.74 -1.70
N PHE A 128 -3.11 -2.55 -1.19
CA PHE A 128 -3.74 -2.02 0.01
C PHE A 128 -5.22 -1.71 -0.21
N GLY A 129 -5.58 -1.16 -1.37
CA GLY A 129 -6.99 -0.95 -1.74
C GLY A 129 -7.78 -2.26 -1.80
N TRP A 130 -7.18 -3.31 -2.37
CA TRP A 130 -7.76 -4.66 -2.38
C TRP A 130 -7.86 -5.25 -0.97
N LEU A 131 -6.81 -5.15 -0.14
CA LEU A 131 -6.82 -5.61 1.26
C LEU A 131 -7.93 -4.90 2.05
N TYR A 132 -8.10 -3.58 1.87
CA TYR A 132 -9.18 -2.84 2.51
C TYR A 132 -10.55 -3.29 2.01
N TYR A 133 -10.73 -3.48 0.70
CA TYR A 133 -11.98 -3.98 0.13
C TYR A 133 -12.35 -5.38 0.65
N ARG A 134 -11.35 -6.25 0.83
CA ARG A 134 -11.54 -7.61 1.34
C ARG A 134 -11.68 -7.68 2.85
N THR A 135 -11.03 -6.82 3.61
CA THR A 135 -10.96 -6.97 5.07
C THR A 135 -11.71 -5.91 5.83
N ARG A 136 -12.06 -4.77 5.20
CA ARG A 136 -12.58 -3.56 5.87
C ARG A 136 -11.73 -3.09 7.05
N SER A 137 -10.45 -3.47 7.09
CA SER A 137 -9.57 -3.18 8.23
C SER A 137 -8.59 -2.11 7.84
N LEU A 138 -8.84 -0.88 8.30
CA LEU A 138 -7.89 0.21 8.08
C LEU A 138 -6.57 -0.06 8.82
N SER A 139 -6.63 -0.63 10.02
CA SER A 139 -5.43 -1.00 10.79
C SER A 139 -4.51 -1.97 10.05
N LEU A 140 -5.08 -2.89 9.26
CA LEU A 140 -4.30 -3.83 8.46
C LEU A 140 -3.51 -3.10 7.37
N CYS A 141 -4.14 -2.14 6.70
CA CYS A 141 -3.50 -1.35 5.64
C CYS A 141 -2.44 -0.42 6.23
N ILE A 142 -2.73 0.24 7.36
CA ILE A 142 -1.75 1.06 8.09
C ILE A 142 -0.51 0.24 8.45
N VAL A 143 -0.69 -0.93 9.07
CA VAL A 143 0.45 -1.78 9.47
C VAL A 143 1.22 -2.28 8.25
N ALA A 144 0.55 -2.67 7.15
CA ALA A 144 1.21 -3.05 5.90
C ALA A 144 2.06 -1.91 5.33
N HIS A 145 1.52 -0.70 5.35
CA HIS A 145 2.18 0.48 4.81
C HIS A 145 3.35 0.92 5.69
N MET A 146 3.17 0.98 7.01
CA MET A 146 4.26 1.25 7.96
C MET A 146 5.41 0.25 7.78
N PHE A 147 5.09 -1.03 7.59
CA PHE A 147 6.10 -2.06 7.34
C PHE A 147 6.79 -1.88 5.98
N ASN A 148 6.06 -1.56 4.92
CA ASN A 148 6.64 -1.24 3.61
C ASN A 148 7.62 -0.06 3.69
N ASN A 149 7.24 1.02 4.38
CA ASN A 149 8.11 2.18 4.55
C ASN A 149 9.30 1.89 5.46
N LEU A 150 9.12 1.03 6.47
CA LEU A 150 10.23 0.56 7.29
C LEU A 150 11.26 -0.21 6.47
N LEU A 151 10.84 -1.11 5.56
CA LEU A 151 11.76 -1.81 4.68
C LEU A 151 12.53 -0.84 3.77
N ALA A 152 11.85 0.13 3.17
CA ALA A 152 12.48 1.15 2.34
C ALA A 152 13.47 1.99 3.17
N PHE A 153 13.08 2.41 4.37
CA PHE A 153 13.95 3.16 5.28
C PHE A 153 15.21 2.38 5.65
N LEU A 154 15.07 1.10 6.03
CA LEU A 154 16.20 0.24 6.35
C LEU A 154 17.16 0.09 5.17
N ALA A 155 16.63 -0.15 3.96
CA ALA A 155 17.43 -0.24 2.75
C ALA A 155 18.19 1.06 2.44
N MET A 156 17.57 2.22 2.68
CA MET A 156 18.20 3.52 2.48
C MET A 156 19.26 3.87 3.53
N THR A 157 19.13 3.35 4.76
CA THR A 157 20.12 3.57 5.83
C THR A 157 21.30 2.61 5.78
N ASP A 158 21.15 1.47 5.12
CA ASP A 158 22.22 0.47 4.98
C ASP A 158 23.24 0.91 3.91
N THR A 159 24.54 0.80 4.22
CA THR A 159 25.61 1.34 3.37
C THR A 159 25.89 0.54 2.10
N ASP A 160 25.51 -0.74 2.06
CA ASP A 160 25.62 -1.60 0.88
C ASP A 160 24.33 -1.54 0.07
N LEU A 161 23.16 -1.73 0.72
CA LEU A 161 21.87 -1.74 0.03
C LEU A 161 21.52 -0.39 -0.57
N SER A 162 21.87 0.73 0.05
CA SER A 162 21.58 2.08 -0.48
C SER A 162 22.32 2.40 -1.79
N LYS A 163 23.36 1.63 -2.14
CA LYS A 163 24.09 1.78 -3.41
C LYS A 163 23.53 0.92 -4.52
N LYS A 164 22.64 -0.03 -4.21
CA LYS A 164 22.05 -0.96 -5.16
C LYS A 164 20.77 -0.35 -5.70
N GLU A 165 20.73 -0.16 -7.01
CA GLU A 165 19.59 0.48 -7.67
C GLU A 165 18.50 -0.54 -8.04
N THR A 166 18.89 -1.80 -8.26
CA THR A 166 17.98 -2.86 -8.72
C THR A 166 17.91 -4.04 -7.75
N MET A 167 16.79 -4.76 -7.76
CA MET A 167 16.67 -6.02 -7.03
C MET A 167 17.72 -7.04 -7.49
N ARG A 168 18.09 -7.02 -8.78
CA ARG A 168 19.13 -7.90 -9.32
C ARG A 168 20.47 -7.72 -8.62
N GLU A 169 20.86 -6.47 -8.37
CA GLU A 169 22.08 -6.15 -7.61
C GLU A 169 21.98 -6.57 -6.14
N ILE A 170 20.79 -6.48 -5.54
CA ILE A 170 20.55 -6.95 -4.16
C ILE A 170 20.77 -8.45 -4.05
N PHE A 171 20.28 -9.24 -5.02
CA PHE A 171 20.45 -10.69 -5.04
C PHE A 171 21.84 -11.14 -5.52
N GLY A 172 22.55 -10.31 -6.29
CA GLY A 172 23.93 -10.55 -6.73
C GLY A 172 24.13 -11.66 -7.77
N ALA A 173 23.08 -12.42 -8.12
CA ALA A 173 23.11 -13.43 -9.17
C ALA A 173 21.74 -13.58 -9.84
N ASP A 174 21.73 -13.66 -11.18
CA ASP A 174 20.49 -13.76 -11.96
C ASP A 174 19.63 -14.96 -11.60
N LEU A 175 20.26 -16.11 -11.31
CA LEU A 175 19.54 -17.31 -10.87
C LEU A 175 18.86 -17.08 -9.51
N LEU A 176 19.55 -16.45 -8.56
CA LEU A 176 18.98 -16.16 -7.23
C LEU A 176 17.84 -15.17 -7.34
N PHE A 177 18.00 -14.11 -8.12
CA PHE A 177 16.93 -13.16 -8.41
C PHE A 177 15.73 -13.84 -9.06
N GLY A 178 15.95 -14.66 -10.10
CA GLY A 178 14.87 -15.37 -10.81
C GLY A 178 14.10 -16.32 -9.90
N LEU A 179 14.79 -17.06 -9.04
CA LEU A 179 14.16 -17.92 -8.03
C LEU A 179 13.37 -17.12 -7.00
N ALA A 180 13.94 -16.02 -6.49
CA ALA A 180 13.28 -15.14 -5.53
C ALA A 180 12.02 -14.49 -6.11
N LEU A 181 12.07 -14.04 -7.37
CA LEU A 181 10.93 -13.49 -8.09
C LEU A 181 9.83 -14.53 -8.27
N LEU A 182 10.18 -15.75 -8.71
CA LEU A 182 9.23 -16.84 -8.86
C LEU A 182 8.53 -17.19 -7.53
N ILE A 183 9.32 -17.36 -6.46
CA ILE A 183 8.79 -17.62 -5.11
C ILE A 183 7.87 -16.48 -4.67
N SER A 184 8.27 -15.23 -4.91
CA SER A 184 7.48 -14.05 -4.55
C SER A 184 6.12 -14.03 -5.27
N VAL A 185 6.09 -14.32 -6.57
CA VAL A 185 4.83 -14.44 -7.33
C VAL A 185 3.93 -15.52 -6.75
N LEU A 186 4.49 -16.71 -6.47
CA LEU A 186 3.72 -17.82 -5.89
C LEU A 186 3.17 -17.48 -4.51
N LEU A 187 3.96 -16.83 -3.65
CA LEU A 187 3.53 -16.38 -2.33
C LEU A 187 2.43 -15.32 -2.39
N VAL A 188 2.58 -14.32 -3.26
CA VAL A 188 1.54 -13.29 -3.47
C VAL A 188 0.24 -13.95 -3.92
N VAL A 189 0.28 -14.80 -4.94
CA VAL A 189 -0.91 -15.51 -5.46
C VAL A 189 -1.55 -16.36 -4.36
N LEU A 190 -0.76 -17.15 -3.64
CA LEU A 190 -1.25 -18.04 -2.59
C LEU A 190 -1.91 -17.25 -1.45
N ILE A 191 -1.25 -16.22 -0.92
CA ILE A 191 -1.75 -15.44 0.22
C ILE A 191 -2.99 -14.64 -0.19
N VAL A 192 -2.96 -13.98 -1.35
CA VAL A 192 -4.11 -13.25 -1.91
C VAL A 192 -5.29 -14.21 -2.12
N TRP A 193 -5.05 -15.41 -2.65
CA TRP A 193 -6.08 -16.43 -2.81
C TRP A 193 -6.66 -16.91 -1.45
N GLN A 194 -5.83 -17.14 -0.44
CA GLN A 194 -6.29 -17.53 0.90
C GLN A 194 -7.14 -16.43 1.55
N ILE A 195 -6.71 -15.17 1.46
CA ILE A 195 -7.48 -14.03 1.95
C ILE A 195 -8.80 -13.95 1.18
N HIS A 196 -8.78 -14.11 -0.14
CA HIS A 196 -9.97 -14.13 -0.98
C HIS A 196 -10.94 -15.25 -0.57
N LYS A 197 -10.46 -16.46 -0.30
CA LYS A 197 -11.33 -17.58 0.07
C LYS A 197 -11.96 -17.40 1.46
N ARG A 198 -11.27 -16.69 2.38
CA ARG A 198 -11.63 -16.64 3.82
C ARG A 198 -12.26 -15.32 4.27
N THR A 199 -12.38 -14.33 3.40
CA THR A 199 -12.98 -13.02 3.70
C THR A 199 -14.17 -12.74 2.79
N ARG A 200 -15.14 -11.98 3.29
CA ARG A 200 -16.23 -11.45 2.45
C ARG A 200 -15.82 -10.14 1.80
N THR A 201 -16.46 -9.73 0.73
CA THR A 201 -16.18 -8.41 0.13
C THR A 201 -16.85 -7.28 0.91
N TYR A 202 -16.44 -6.04 0.62
CA TYR A 202 -17.03 -4.81 1.16
C TYR A 202 -18.56 -4.82 1.10
N GLU A 203 -19.14 -5.23 -0.03
CA GLU A 203 -20.60 -5.28 -0.26
C GLU A 203 -21.28 -6.33 0.64
N GLY A 204 -20.65 -7.48 0.84
CA GLY A 204 -21.18 -8.59 1.66
C GLY A 204 -21.13 -8.36 3.17
N LEU A 205 -20.63 -7.21 3.62
CA LEU A 205 -20.60 -6.81 5.04
C LEU A 205 -21.74 -5.87 5.44
N SER A 206 -22.71 -5.61 4.54
CA SER A 206 -23.85 -4.71 4.72
C SER A 206 -23.43 -3.39 5.39
N VAL A 207 -23.15 -2.36 4.58
CA VAL A 207 -23.29 -0.99 5.12
C VAL A 207 -24.74 -0.92 5.60
N PRO A 208 -25.03 -0.63 6.88
CA PRO A 208 -26.41 -0.50 7.33
C PRO A 208 -27.10 0.43 6.33
N ALA A 209 -28.15 -0.08 5.68
CA ALA A 209 -28.97 0.75 4.83
C ALA A 209 -29.37 1.95 5.68
N ALA A 210 -29.23 3.13 5.10
CA ALA A 210 -29.65 4.37 5.70
C ALA A 210 -31.04 4.21 6.34
N VAL A 211 -31.11 4.25 7.67
CA VAL A 211 -32.35 4.56 8.39
C VAL A 211 -32.46 6.07 8.47
#